data_AF-A0A7S0DIF3-F1
#
_entry.id   AF-A0A7S0DIF3-F1
#
_cell.length_a   1.000
_cell.length_b   1.000
_cell.length_c   1.000
_cell.angle_alpha   90.00
_cell.angle_beta   90.00
_cell.angle_gamma   90.00
#
_symmetry.space_group_name_H-M   'P 1'
#
loop_
_entity.id
_entity.type
_entity.pdbx_description
1 polymer ?
#
loop_
_entity_poly.entity_id
_entity_poly.type
_entity_poly.pdbx_seq_one_letter_code
_entity_poly.pdbx_strand_id
1 'polypeptide(L)'
;FFFLPTGLTPMAWRRAKKRRPRGKKKKTRDLNIVSLWDLGFDFWNIVRMLKLVIQIPMVNYYALYLITGILAVAHSPIWNAFHLLDIIHYHEDLKRVLLVTDKHKYRLLATIILGVIAVYAYAVLVFVFFRSNIVFNIDDDLVYDCDSLWGCVQKAIDLGFRNAPVFTEKPVPVVTPMFDLIFFLLVNTILVSIITGIIIDTFAEMRA
;
A
#
# COMPACT_ATOMS: atom_id res chain seq x y z
N PHE A 1 -23.29 77.99 -44.62
CA PHE A 1 -22.17 78.03 -45.58
C PHE A 1 -21.72 76.60 -45.83
N PHE A 2 -22.35 75.94 -46.81
CA PHE A 2 -21.87 75.73 -48.20
C PHE A 2 -20.77 74.65 -48.26
N PHE A 3 -20.82 73.55 -49.04
CA PHE A 3 -21.77 72.99 -50.01
C PHE A 3 -21.34 71.50 -50.26
N LEU A 4 -22.30 70.56 -50.37
CA LEU A 4 -22.26 69.36 -51.25
C LEU A 4 -22.73 69.83 -52.67
N PRO A 5 -22.78 69.09 -53.82
CA PRO A 5 -22.85 67.62 -54.01
C PRO A 5 -22.31 67.02 -55.37
N THR A 6 -22.59 65.73 -55.61
CA THR A 6 -22.94 65.03 -56.90
C THR A 6 -21.84 64.73 -57.96
N GLY A 7 -21.83 63.61 -58.72
CA GLY A 7 -22.74 62.46 -58.85
C GLY A 7 -22.32 61.45 -59.95
N LEU A 8 -22.81 60.21 -59.80
CA LEU A 8 -23.11 59.07 -60.71
C LEU A 8 -22.74 59.02 -62.23
N THR A 9 -22.06 57.91 -62.60
CA THR A 9 -22.30 56.84 -63.66
C THR A 9 -22.62 57.22 -65.14
N PRO A 10 -22.74 56.32 -66.17
CA PRO A 10 -22.56 54.84 -66.30
C PRO A 10 -21.85 54.34 -67.63
N MET A 11 -21.77 53.00 -67.81
CA MET A 11 -21.66 52.22 -69.07
C MET A 11 -20.34 52.18 -69.89
N ALA A 12 -19.63 51.04 -69.83
CA ALA A 12 -19.01 50.43 -71.02
C ALA A 12 -18.78 48.92 -70.82
N TRP A 13 -19.81 48.15 -71.18
CA TRP A 13 -19.81 46.70 -71.31
C TRP A 13 -19.11 46.33 -72.64
N ARG A 14 -18.05 45.49 -72.63
CA ARG A 14 -17.67 44.49 -73.67
C ARG A 14 -16.18 44.09 -73.57
N ARG A 15 -15.93 42.88 -73.07
CA ARG A 15 -15.27 41.80 -73.86
C ARG A 15 -15.19 40.52 -73.04
N ALA A 16 -16.03 39.57 -73.44
CA ALA A 16 -15.88 38.17 -73.11
C ALA A 16 -14.51 37.64 -73.59
N LYS A 17 -13.77 36.99 -72.69
CA LYS A 17 -12.75 36.00 -73.09
C LYS A 17 -12.82 34.76 -72.19
N LYS A 18 -13.73 33.89 -72.63
CA LYS A 18 -13.87 32.46 -72.37
C LYS A 18 -12.52 31.76 -72.11
N ARG A 19 -12.28 31.25 -70.90
CA ARG A 19 -11.24 30.23 -70.62
C ARG A 19 -11.79 29.15 -69.66
N ARG A 20 -12.10 28.00 -70.27
CA ARG A 20 -12.28 26.60 -69.80
C ARG A 20 -12.43 26.33 -68.28
N PRO A 21 -13.44 25.56 -67.83
CA PRO A 21 -13.39 24.92 -66.53
C PRO A 21 -12.39 23.74 -66.58
N ARG A 22 -11.37 23.74 -65.72
CA ARG A 22 -10.57 22.54 -65.46
C ARG A 22 -11.39 21.60 -64.58
N GLY A 23 -12.00 20.60 -65.20
CA GLY A 23 -12.50 19.44 -64.47
C GLY A 23 -11.35 18.79 -63.71
N LYS A 24 -11.34 18.94 -62.38
CA LYS A 24 -10.48 18.14 -61.52
C LYS A 24 -11.06 16.73 -61.51
N LYS A 25 -10.38 15.79 -62.17
CA LYS A 25 -10.63 14.35 -61.98
C LYS A 25 -10.53 14.09 -60.47
N LYS A 26 -11.66 13.72 -59.86
CA LYS A 26 -11.71 13.28 -58.48
C LYS A 26 -10.98 11.94 -58.46
N LYS A 27 -9.73 11.95 -58.01
CA LYS A 27 -8.97 10.75 -57.70
C LYS A 27 -9.76 10.04 -56.61
N THR A 28 -10.44 8.96 -56.98
CA THR A 28 -10.98 7.97 -56.05
C THR A 28 -9.84 7.61 -55.11
N ARG A 29 -9.88 8.15 -53.89
CA ARG A 29 -9.04 7.62 -52.81
C ARG A 29 -9.68 6.30 -52.49
N ASP A 30 -8.94 5.24 -52.74
CA ASP A 30 -9.28 3.90 -52.30
C ASP A 30 -9.73 4.00 -50.84
N LEU A 31 -10.97 3.59 -50.58
CA LEU A 31 -11.43 3.27 -49.24
C LEU A 31 -10.56 2.08 -48.81
N ASN A 32 -9.40 2.39 -48.25
CA ASN A 32 -8.67 1.44 -47.45
C ASN A 32 -9.61 1.08 -46.31
N ILE A 33 -10.25 -0.09 -46.44
CA ILE A 33 -10.72 -0.91 -45.36
C ILE A 33 -9.71 -0.74 -44.22
N VAL A 34 -10.16 -0.11 -43.14
CA VAL A 34 -9.45 -0.06 -41.86
C VAL A 34 -9.24 -1.51 -41.49
N SER A 35 -8.08 -2.03 -41.88
CA SER A 35 -7.72 -3.42 -41.73
C SER A 35 -7.62 -3.70 -40.25
N LEU A 36 -8.21 -4.80 -39.81
CA LEU A 36 -8.12 -5.42 -38.47
C LEU A 36 -6.68 -5.61 -37.92
N TRP A 37 -5.65 -5.10 -38.59
CA TRP A 37 -4.24 -5.12 -38.20
C TRP A 37 -3.83 -4.00 -37.24
N ASP A 38 -4.69 -3.00 -36.98
CA ASP A 38 -4.49 -2.05 -35.86
C ASP A 38 -4.66 -2.71 -34.47
N LEU A 39 -5.06 -3.99 -34.40
CA LEU A 39 -5.06 -4.79 -33.16
C LEU A 39 -3.68 -5.38 -32.80
N GLY A 40 -2.70 -5.34 -33.70
CA GLY A 40 -1.46 -6.12 -33.57
C GLY A 40 -0.27 -5.39 -32.94
N PHE A 41 -0.37 -4.07 -32.68
CA PHE A 41 0.80 -3.25 -32.35
C PHE A 41 0.58 -2.35 -31.14
N ASP A 42 0.35 -2.94 -29.96
CA ASP A 42 0.36 -2.15 -28.74
C ASP A 42 0.79 -2.92 -27.47
N PHE A 43 1.45 -4.09 -27.52
CA PHE A 43 1.84 -4.77 -26.26
C PHE A 43 2.70 -3.88 -25.34
N TRP A 44 3.67 -3.14 -25.89
CA TRP A 44 4.50 -2.24 -25.10
C TRP A 44 3.74 -1.01 -24.60
N ASN A 45 2.81 -0.49 -25.39
CA ASN A 45 1.93 0.60 -24.99
C ASN A 45 0.88 0.15 -23.98
N ILE A 46 0.38 -1.08 -24.07
CA ILE A 46 -0.50 -1.75 -23.10
C ILE A 46 0.25 -1.95 -21.79
N VAL A 47 1.49 -2.44 -21.81
CA VAL A 47 2.31 -2.57 -20.59
C VAL A 47 2.60 -1.20 -19.98
N ARG A 48 2.85 -0.17 -20.80
CA ARG A 48 3.04 1.21 -20.34
C ARG A 48 1.76 1.79 -19.73
N MET A 49 0.62 1.58 -20.37
CA MET A 49 -0.70 1.99 -19.88
C MET A 49 -1.07 1.24 -18.60
N LEU A 50 -0.78 -0.06 -18.51
CA LEU A 50 -1.01 -0.87 -17.31
C LEU A 50 -0.15 -0.39 -16.14
N LYS A 51 1.13 -0.04 -16.37
CA LYS A 51 1.98 0.58 -15.35
C LYS A 51 1.41 1.92 -14.85
N LEU A 52 0.87 2.74 -15.76
CA LEU A 52 0.22 4.00 -15.40
C LEU A 52 -1.05 3.76 -14.57
N VAL A 53 -1.86 2.77 -14.95
CA VAL A 53 -3.08 2.38 -14.21
C VAL A 53 -2.73 1.89 -12.80
N ILE A 54 -1.69 1.07 -12.65
CA ILE A 54 -1.24 0.53 -11.36
C ILE A 54 -0.71 1.63 -10.43
N GLN A 55 -0.21 2.75 -10.96
CA GLN A 55 0.21 3.88 -10.12
C GLN A 55 -0.96 4.69 -9.54
N ILE A 56 -2.17 4.54 -10.06
CA ILE A 56 -3.33 5.30 -9.60
C ILE A 56 -3.96 4.57 -8.39
N PRO A 57 -3.89 5.15 -7.18
CA PRO A 57 -4.34 4.45 -5.97
C PRO A 57 -5.85 4.17 -5.96
N MET A 58 -6.65 5.06 -6.55
CA MET A 58 -8.10 4.85 -6.72
C MET A 58 -8.41 3.63 -7.57
N VAL A 59 -7.70 3.42 -8.68
CA VAL A 59 -7.97 2.28 -9.57
C VAL A 59 -7.57 0.98 -8.88
N ASN A 60 -6.43 0.95 -8.21
CA ASN A 60 -6.02 -0.21 -7.42
C ASN A 60 -7.02 -0.54 -6.31
N TYR A 61 -7.59 0.47 -5.65
CA TYR A 61 -8.60 0.28 -4.62
C TYR A 61 -9.85 -0.44 -5.17
N TYR A 62 -10.46 0.09 -6.23
CA TYR A 62 -11.65 -0.54 -6.82
C TYR A 62 -11.34 -1.90 -7.47
N ALA A 63 -10.14 -2.07 -8.04
CA ALA A 63 -9.70 -3.35 -8.57
C ALA A 63 -9.61 -4.41 -7.46
N LEU A 64 -8.99 -4.08 -6.32
CA LEU A 64 -8.93 -4.98 -5.16
C LEU A 64 -10.31 -5.29 -4.60
N TYR A 65 -11.20 -4.29 -4.50
CA TYR A 65 -12.59 -4.49 -4.08
C TYR A 65 -13.33 -5.48 -4.99
N LEU A 66 -13.17 -5.36 -6.31
CA LEU A 66 -13.79 -6.28 -7.26
C LEU A 66 -13.20 -7.69 -7.16
N ILE A 67 -11.88 -7.80 -7.00
CA ILE A 67 -11.17 -9.08 -6.82
C ILE A 67 -11.67 -9.80 -5.56
N THR A 68 -11.74 -9.12 -4.41
CA THR A 68 -12.22 -9.73 -3.16
C THR A 68 -13.70 -10.12 -3.23
N GLY A 69 -14.53 -9.36 -3.97
CA GLY A 69 -15.93 -9.72 -4.20
C GLY A 69 -16.08 -10.99 -5.04
N ILE A 70 -15.27 -11.17 -6.08
CA ILE A 70 -15.24 -12.42 -6.86
C ILE A 70 -14.77 -13.59 -5.99
N LEU A 71 -13.69 -13.40 -5.21
CA LEU A 71 -13.16 -14.40 -4.28
C LEU A 71 -14.18 -14.81 -3.19
N ALA A 72 -15.02 -13.87 -2.75
CA ALA A 72 -16.08 -14.15 -1.77
C ALA A 72 -17.10 -15.15 -2.30
N VAL A 73 -17.46 -15.04 -3.58
CA VAL A 73 -18.39 -15.96 -4.24
C VAL A 73 -17.69 -17.26 -4.65
N ALA A 74 -16.46 -17.18 -5.16
CA ALA A 74 -15.76 -18.32 -5.76
C ALA A 74 -15.06 -19.24 -4.75
N HIS A 75 -14.56 -18.71 -3.63
CA HIS A 75 -13.78 -19.48 -2.65
C HIS A 75 -14.48 -19.63 -1.30
N SER A 76 -14.78 -18.51 -0.61
CA SER A 76 -15.39 -18.56 0.71
C SER A 76 -15.94 -17.19 1.14
N PRO A 77 -17.01 -17.11 1.96
CA PRO A 77 -17.56 -15.83 2.41
C PRO A 77 -16.61 -14.95 3.24
N ILE A 78 -15.47 -15.48 3.73
CA ILE A 78 -14.53 -14.73 4.58
C ILE A 78 -13.94 -13.50 3.88
N TRP A 79 -13.86 -13.54 2.53
CA TRP A 79 -13.37 -12.41 1.74
C TRP A 79 -14.27 -11.17 1.85
N ASN A 80 -15.53 -11.33 2.27
CA ASN A 80 -16.41 -10.20 2.56
C ASN A 80 -15.92 -9.33 3.72
N ALA A 81 -15.07 -9.85 4.61
CA ALA A 81 -14.48 -9.07 5.70
C ALA A 81 -13.65 -7.88 5.18
N PHE A 82 -13.00 -8.02 4.02
CA PHE A 82 -12.21 -6.94 3.44
C PHE A 82 -13.06 -5.76 2.95
N HIS A 83 -14.32 -5.99 2.58
CA HIS A 83 -15.23 -4.92 2.17
C HIS A 83 -15.56 -3.95 3.31
N LEU A 84 -15.44 -4.38 4.57
CA LEU A 84 -15.61 -3.47 5.72
C LEU A 84 -14.52 -2.39 5.79
N LEU A 85 -13.34 -2.62 5.20
CA LEU A 85 -12.26 -1.62 5.17
C LEU A 85 -12.61 -0.38 4.33
N ASP A 86 -13.67 -0.42 3.52
CA ASP A 86 -14.19 0.72 2.75
C ASP A 86 -14.57 1.92 3.64
N ILE A 87 -14.86 1.68 4.93
CA ILE A 87 -15.11 2.75 5.90
C ILE A 87 -13.97 3.76 5.99
N ILE A 88 -12.72 3.33 5.75
CA ILE A 88 -11.53 4.19 5.78
C ILE A 88 -11.54 5.16 4.60
N HIS A 89 -12.09 4.76 3.45
CA HIS A 89 -12.20 5.62 2.27
C HIS A 89 -13.34 6.64 2.43
N TYR A 90 -14.44 6.23 3.07
CA TYR A 90 -15.62 7.07 3.27
C TYR A 90 -15.42 8.15 4.34
N HIS A 91 -14.72 7.84 5.43
CA HIS A 91 -14.61 8.75 6.57
C HIS A 91 -13.29 9.54 6.57
N GLU A 92 -13.39 10.87 6.50
CA GLU A 92 -12.21 11.75 6.42
C GLU A 92 -11.30 11.68 7.66
N ASP A 93 -11.87 11.44 8.84
CA ASP A 93 -11.08 11.32 10.08
C ASP A 93 -10.21 10.06 10.10
N LEU A 94 -10.75 8.92 9.67
CA LEU A 94 -9.98 7.66 9.59
C LEU A 94 -8.86 7.78 8.56
N LYS A 95 -9.16 8.41 7.42
CA LYS A 95 -8.17 8.72 6.39
C LYS A 95 -7.06 9.61 6.93
N ARG A 96 -7.39 10.64 7.71
CA ARG A 96 -6.40 11.54 8.32
C ARG A 96 -5.47 10.77 9.27
N VAL A 97 -6.01 9.90 10.12
CA VAL A 97 -5.20 9.06 11.01
C VAL A 97 -4.24 8.16 10.22
N LEU A 98 -4.70 7.53 9.14
CA LEU A 98 -3.85 6.69 8.30
C LEU A 98 -2.75 7.50 7.58
N LEU A 99 -3.08 8.71 7.13
CA LEU A 99 -2.14 9.59 6.44
C LEU A 99 -1.01 10.08 7.37
N VAL A 100 -1.28 10.29 8.66
CA VAL A 100 -0.22 10.59 9.64
C VAL A 100 0.79 9.46 9.69
N THR A 101 0.30 8.22 9.82
CA THR A 101 1.15 7.04 9.93
C THR A 101 2.01 6.82 8.68
N ASP A 102 1.49 7.15 7.49
CA ASP A 102 2.23 6.95 6.24
C ASP A 102 3.37 7.96 6.05
N LYS A 103 3.24 9.21 6.55
CA LYS A 103 4.26 10.26 6.40
C LYS A 103 5.65 9.84 6.89
N HIS A 104 5.71 9.02 7.94
CA HIS A 104 6.98 8.56 8.54
C HIS A 104 7.09 7.04 8.63
N LYS A 105 6.47 6.30 7.70
CA LYS A 105 6.50 4.83 7.70
C LYS A 105 7.90 4.22 7.78
N TYR A 106 8.91 4.87 7.21
CA TYR A 106 10.31 4.39 7.28
C TYR A 106 10.89 4.45 8.69
N ARG A 107 10.57 5.50 9.47
CA ARG A 107 10.99 5.61 10.87
C ARG A 107 10.30 4.55 11.71
N LEU A 108 8.99 4.37 11.50
CA LEU A 108 8.22 3.32 12.18
C LEU A 108 8.74 1.91 11.82
N LEU A 109 8.98 1.63 10.55
CA LEU A 109 9.53 0.35 10.10
C LEU A 109 10.91 0.07 10.72
N ALA A 110 11.79 1.07 10.77
CA ALA A 110 13.09 0.93 11.43
C ALA A 110 12.95 0.57 12.91
N THR A 111 11.99 1.16 13.64
CA THR A 111 11.74 0.80 15.05
C THR A 111 11.18 -0.61 15.21
N ILE A 112 10.31 -1.07 14.31
CA ILE A 112 9.80 -2.45 14.32
C ILE A 112 10.96 -3.44 14.07
N ILE A 113 11.83 -3.14 13.10
CA ILE A 113 13.02 -3.96 12.81
C ILE A 113 13.93 -4.02 14.04
N LEU A 114 14.20 -2.88 14.67
CA LEU A 114 14.98 -2.81 15.91
C LEU A 114 14.35 -3.67 17.02
N GLY A 115 13.02 -3.62 17.15
CA GLY A 115 12.30 -4.46 18.11
C GLY A 115 12.40 -5.95 17.82
N VAL A 116 12.28 -6.36 16.55
CA VAL A 116 12.47 -7.77 16.15
C VAL A 116 13.89 -8.25 16.45
N ILE A 117 14.92 -7.43 16.18
CA ILE A 117 16.31 -7.75 16.52
C ILE A 117 16.48 -7.93 18.03
N ALA A 118 15.84 -7.07 18.82
CA ALA A 118 15.91 -7.15 20.28
C ALA A 118 15.22 -8.39 20.84
N VAL A 119 14.04 -8.75 20.32
CA VAL A 119 13.33 -10.00 20.65
C VAL A 119 14.13 -11.23 20.24
N TYR A 120 14.82 -11.18 19.09
CA TYR A 120 15.71 -12.25 18.68
C TYR A 120 16.91 -12.41 19.63
N ALA A 121 17.55 -11.32 20.04
CA ALA A 121 18.65 -11.35 21.00
C ALA A 121 18.20 -11.93 22.36
N TYR A 122 17.00 -11.57 22.82
CA TYR A 122 16.38 -12.18 24.00
C TYR A 122 16.21 -13.68 23.85
N ALA A 123 15.62 -14.14 22.74
CA ALA A 123 15.41 -15.56 22.48
C ALA A 123 16.73 -16.34 22.45
N VAL A 124 17.82 -15.77 21.93
CA VAL A 124 19.16 -16.37 21.97
C VAL A 124 19.66 -16.52 23.41
N LEU A 125 19.53 -15.48 24.24
CA LEU A 125 19.94 -15.55 25.64
C LEU A 125 19.15 -16.62 26.40
N VAL A 126 17.83 -16.63 26.22
CA VAL A 126 16.94 -17.64 26.81
C VAL A 126 17.29 -19.05 26.33
N PHE A 127 17.58 -19.23 25.05
CA PHE A 127 17.99 -20.52 24.50
C PHE A 127 19.35 -21.00 25.04
N VAL A 128 20.31 -20.10 25.27
CA VAL A 128 21.62 -20.48 25.81
C VAL A 128 21.56 -20.78 27.30
N PHE A 129 20.85 -19.96 28.08
CA PHE A 129 20.86 -20.06 29.55
C PHE A 129 19.74 -20.95 30.10
N PHE A 130 18.59 -21.05 29.43
CA PHE A 130 17.36 -21.61 29.99
C PHE A 130 16.69 -22.68 29.13
N ARG A 131 17.33 -23.18 28.06
CA ARG A 131 16.77 -24.20 27.16
C ARG A 131 16.18 -25.43 27.86
N SER A 132 16.75 -25.87 28.98
CA SER A 132 16.27 -27.06 29.71
C SER A 132 15.18 -26.79 30.74
N ASN A 133 14.85 -25.54 31.05
CA ASN A 133 14.02 -25.16 32.21
C ASN A 133 12.71 -24.46 31.84
N ILE A 134 12.40 -24.38 30.54
CA ILE A 134 11.20 -23.72 30.04
C ILE A 134 10.20 -24.79 29.62
N VAL A 135 9.07 -24.80 30.32
CA VAL A 135 7.95 -25.69 30.05
C VAL A 135 6.74 -24.82 29.80
N PHE A 136 6.06 -25.04 28.69
CA PHE A 136 4.81 -24.34 28.40
C PHE A 136 3.66 -25.27 28.75
N ASN A 137 2.70 -24.76 29.53
CA ASN A 137 1.45 -25.46 29.79
C ASN A 137 0.51 -25.17 28.62
N ILE A 138 0.38 -26.14 27.72
CA ILE A 138 -0.57 -26.10 26.60
C ILE A 138 -1.45 -27.32 26.79
N ASP A 139 -2.72 -27.09 27.10
CA ASP A 139 -3.75 -28.13 27.19
C ASP A 139 -3.41 -29.31 28.13
N ASP A 140 -3.04 -29.01 29.38
CA ASP A 140 -2.67 -29.97 30.45
C ASP A 140 -1.40 -30.80 30.21
N ASP A 141 -0.75 -30.64 29.06
CA ASP A 141 0.55 -31.23 28.75
C ASP A 141 1.68 -30.21 28.93
N LEU A 142 2.74 -30.64 29.61
CA LEU A 142 4.00 -29.91 29.76
C LEU A 142 4.85 -30.10 28.49
N VAL A 143 4.75 -29.18 27.53
CA VAL A 143 5.48 -29.25 26.27
C VAL A 143 6.76 -28.42 26.33
N TYR A 144 7.89 -29.08 26.05
CA TYR A 144 9.17 -28.42 25.81
C TYR A 144 9.19 -27.86 24.38
N ASP A 145 9.03 -26.54 24.24
CA ASP A 145 8.86 -25.91 22.93
C ASP A 145 10.07 -25.05 22.49
N CYS A 146 11.21 -25.23 23.18
CA CYS A 146 12.47 -24.51 22.96
C CYS A 146 13.66 -25.40 22.56
N ASP A 147 13.42 -26.54 21.90
CA ASP A 147 14.50 -27.43 21.42
C ASP A 147 15.32 -26.85 20.27
N SER A 148 14.72 -25.96 19.50
CA SER A 148 15.39 -25.21 18.44
C SER A 148 15.34 -23.71 18.71
N LEU A 149 16.36 -22.99 18.24
CA LEU A 149 16.39 -21.53 18.35
C LEU A 149 15.16 -20.89 17.68
N TRP A 150 14.73 -21.44 16.54
CA TRP A 150 13.55 -20.97 15.83
C TRP A 150 12.25 -21.14 16.62
N GLY A 151 12.06 -22.29 17.29
CA GLY A 151 10.92 -22.51 18.18
C GLY A 151 10.91 -21.52 19.35
N CYS A 152 12.08 -21.28 19.96
CA CYS A 152 12.24 -20.29 21.02
C CYS A 152 11.86 -18.88 20.56
N VAL A 153 12.27 -18.47 19.35
CA VAL A 153 11.88 -17.18 18.75
C VAL A 153 10.38 -17.09 18.51
N GLN A 154 9.75 -18.14 17.96
CA GLN A 154 8.30 -18.15 17.73
C GLN A 154 7.53 -18.00 19.05
N LYS A 155 7.96 -18.68 20.12
CA LYS A 155 7.35 -18.58 21.45
C LYS A 155 7.62 -17.23 22.10
N ALA A 156 8.82 -16.68 21.96
CA ALA A 156 9.13 -15.33 22.43
C ALA A 156 8.24 -14.27 21.76
N ILE A 157 7.88 -14.46 20.49
CA ILE A 157 6.94 -13.58 19.79
C ILE A 157 5.49 -13.85 20.24
N ASP A 158 5.00 -15.08 20.21
CA ASP A 158 3.58 -15.37 20.50
C ASP A 158 3.21 -15.11 21.97
N LEU A 159 4.00 -15.67 22.90
CA LEU A 159 3.74 -15.54 24.34
C LEU A 159 4.24 -14.19 24.88
N GLY A 160 5.35 -13.65 24.35
CA GLY A 160 5.88 -12.37 24.83
C GLY A 160 4.90 -11.20 24.74
N PHE A 161 3.93 -11.25 23.83
CA PHE A 161 2.85 -10.25 23.73
C PHE A 161 1.55 -10.63 24.44
N ARG A 162 1.37 -11.90 24.87
CA ARG A 162 0.09 -12.44 25.33
C ARG A 162 0.11 -13.00 26.75
N ASN A 163 1.11 -13.78 27.13
CA ASN A 163 1.19 -14.48 28.43
C ASN A 163 2.65 -14.63 28.92
N ALA A 164 2.88 -14.54 30.23
CA ALA A 164 4.21 -14.78 30.81
C ALA A 164 4.55 -16.29 30.83
N PRO A 165 5.81 -16.70 30.56
CA PRO A 165 6.22 -18.09 30.68
C PRO A 165 6.17 -18.58 32.14
N VAL A 166 5.77 -19.84 32.34
CA VAL A 166 5.77 -20.51 33.65
C VAL A 166 6.97 -21.44 33.73
N PHE A 167 7.98 -21.11 34.52
CA PHE A 167 9.17 -21.96 34.69
C PHE A 167 8.87 -23.05 35.73
N THR A 168 8.93 -24.32 35.35
CA THR A 168 8.73 -25.42 36.30
C THR A 168 10.00 -26.24 36.57
N GLU A 169 10.14 -26.57 37.86
CA GLU A 169 10.96 -27.58 38.53
C GLU A 169 12.44 -27.38 38.83
N LYS A 170 13.25 -26.59 38.09
CA LYS A 170 14.58 -26.19 38.60
C LYS A 170 15.01 -24.75 38.25
N PRO A 171 14.32 -23.73 38.77
CA PRO A 171 14.84 -22.37 38.70
C PRO A 171 15.88 -22.14 39.79
N VAL A 172 16.95 -21.39 39.51
CA VAL A 172 17.52 -20.55 40.56
C VAL A 172 16.43 -19.54 40.90
N PRO A 173 15.75 -19.67 42.05
CA PRO A 173 14.36 -19.25 42.22
C PRO A 173 14.13 -17.74 42.07
N VAL A 174 15.19 -16.94 42.10
CA VAL A 174 15.14 -15.49 42.01
C VAL A 174 15.88 -14.94 40.79
N VAL A 175 16.97 -15.59 40.36
CA VAL A 175 17.89 -15.00 39.37
C VAL A 175 17.32 -15.06 37.96
N THR A 176 16.71 -16.18 37.57
CA THR A 176 16.08 -16.37 36.26
C THR A 176 14.93 -15.39 36.00
N PRO A 177 13.88 -15.34 36.84
CA PRO A 177 12.77 -14.42 36.59
C PRO A 177 13.18 -12.94 36.71
N MET A 178 14.16 -12.60 37.56
CA MET A 178 14.69 -11.24 37.65
C MET A 178 15.41 -10.83 36.38
N PHE A 179 16.25 -11.70 35.81
CA PHE A 179 16.99 -11.39 34.58
C PHE A 179 16.03 -11.20 33.40
N ASP A 180 15.03 -12.08 33.26
CA ASP A 180 14.03 -11.99 32.19
C ASP A 180 13.13 -10.76 32.36
N LEU A 181 12.69 -10.45 33.59
CA LEU A 181 11.88 -9.27 33.88
C LEU A 181 12.66 -7.97 33.63
N ILE A 182 13.92 -7.90 34.05
CA ILE A 182 14.77 -6.73 33.83
C ILE A 182 15.03 -6.55 32.33
N PHE A 183 15.33 -7.63 31.61
CA PHE A 183 15.54 -7.55 30.17
C PHE A 183 14.25 -7.16 29.43
N PHE A 184 13.11 -7.76 29.78
CA PHE A 184 11.81 -7.45 29.21
C PHE A 184 11.41 -5.99 29.48
N LEU A 185 11.51 -5.53 30.73
CA LEU A 185 11.15 -4.16 31.10
C LEU A 185 12.10 -3.14 30.46
N LEU A 186 13.40 -3.42 30.45
CA LEU A 186 14.35 -2.46 29.87
C LEU A 186 14.20 -2.41 28.35
N VAL A 187 14.13 -3.54 27.67
CA VAL A 187 14.12 -3.57 26.20
C VAL A 187 12.73 -3.29 25.62
N ASN A 188 11.69 -4.00 26.06
CA ASN A 188 10.35 -3.85 25.48
C ASN A 188 9.68 -2.55 25.92
N THR A 189 9.83 -2.10 27.17
CA THR A 189 9.26 -0.80 27.57
C THR A 189 9.95 0.35 26.84
N ILE A 190 11.29 0.34 26.70
CA ILE A 190 11.98 1.38 25.92
C ILE A 190 11.54 1.37 24.46
N LEU A 191 11.41 0.20 23.82
CA LEU A 191 10.94 0.11 22.43
C LEU A 191 9.52 0.66 22.25
N VAL A 192 8.59 0.28 23.13
CA VAL A 192 7.21 0.77 23.08
C VAL A 192 7.13 2.27 23.38
N SER A 193 7.92 2.76 24.33
CA SER A 193 8.03 4.20 24.62
C SER A 193 8.61 5.01 23.45
N ILE A 194 9.56 4.44 22.70
CA ILE A 194 10.11 5.07 21.49
C ILE A 194 9.06 5.10 20.38
N ILE A 195 8.36 3.99 20.13
CA ILE A 195 7.33 3.92 19.07
C ILE A 195 6.20 4.90 19.37
N THR A 196 5.67 4.89 20.59
CA THR A 196 4.60 5.82 20.99
C THR A 196 5.08 7.28 20.97
N GLY A 197 6.33 7.54 21.36
CA GLY A 197 6.95 8.87 21.25
C GLY A 197 7.00 9.39 19.81
N ILE A 198 7.45 8.56 18.85
CA ILE A 198 7.48 8.94 17.42
C ILE A 198 6.06 9.17 16.90
N ILE A 199 5.11 8.32 17.25
CA ILE A 199 3.72 8.48 16.82
C ILE A 199 3.15 9.81 17.35
N ILE A 200 3.38 10.15 18.61
CA ILE A 200 2.92 11.43 19.20
C ILE A 200 3.59 12.62 18.51
N ASP A 201 4.90 12.57 18.28
CA ASP A 201 5.67 13.63 17.60
C ASP A 201 5.12 13.88 16.18
N THR A 202 4.84 12.81 15.43
CA THR A 202 4.25 12.93 14.09
C THR A 202 2.82 13.46 14.08
N PHE A 203 2.01 13.14 15.10
CA PHE A 203 0.70 13.77 15.29
C PHE A 203 0.81 15.25 15.68
N ALA A 204 1.87 15.65 16.40
CA ALA A 204 2.11 17.05 16.76
C ALA A 204 2.53 17.89 15.55
N GLU A 205 3.40 17.37 14.69
CA GLU A 205 3.82 18.02 13.43
C GLU A 205 2.64 18.27 12.48
N MET A 206 1.63 17.39 12.47
CA MET A 206 0.41 17.56 11.67
C MET A 206 -0.57 18.61 12.22
N ARG A 207 -0.40 19.05 13.48
CA ARG A 207 -1.28 20.03 14.14
C ARG A 207 -0.69 21.44 14.18
N ALA A 208 0.61 21.58 13.92
CA ALA A 208 1.31 22.86 13.78
C ALA A 208 1.17 23.42 12.36
#